data_AF-A0A8J3GXJ7-F1
#
_entry.id   AF-A0A8J3GXJ7-F1
#
_cell.length_a   1.000
_cell.length_b   1.000
_cell.length_c   1.000
_cell.angle_alpha   90.00
_cell.angle_beta   90.00
_cell.angle_gamma   90.00
#
_symmetry.space_group_name_H-M   'P 1'
#
loop_
_entity.id
_entity.type
_entity.pdbx_description
1 polymer ?
#
loop_
_entity_poly.entity_id
_entity_poly.type
_entity_poly.pdbx_seq_one_letter_code
_entity_poly.pdbx_strand_id
1 'polypeptide(L)'
;MDLTPDLLLHGYSIGIFPMAEHRDDPEIFWVDPRRRGVFPLDGFHISRSLARRMRRGGYRIAINEDFAGVVDGCADRAETWINSEIRALYIELYRRGQAHSFEVWQDGALTGGVYGVALGGAFFGESMFSRRTDASKIALAHLVDHLSRGGFTLFDTQFLTEHLASLGAVEISRAEYHRRLDRALKQKASFLRPEIASAQEVIQRNTQMS
;
A
#
# COMPACT_ATOMS: atom_id res chain seq x y z
N MET A 1 -17.64 21.92 0.31
CA MET A 1 -18.25 20.58 0.45
C MET A 1 -17.16 19.75 1.07
N ASP A 2 -17.34 19.36 2.33
CA ASP A 2 -16.25 18.76 3.10
C ASP A 2 -15.98 17.35 2.59
N LEU A 3 -14.71 16.95 2.54
CA LEU A 3 -14.33 15.61 2.14
C LEU A 3 -14.79 14.62 3.22
N THR A 4 -15.55 13.61 2.82
CA THR A 4 -16.05 12.57 3.73
C THR A 4 -15.44 11.22 3.40
N PRO A 5 -15.40 10.25 4.33
CA PRO A 5 -14.93 8.90 4.04
C PRO A 5 -15.69 8.22 2.89
N ASP A 6 -16.99 8.48 2.77
CA ASP A 6 -17.79 7.90 1.69
C ASP A 6 -17.45 8.54 0.32
N LEU A 7 -17.19 9.85 0.30
CA LEU A 7 -16.70 10.53 -0.90
C LEU A 7 -15.27 10.07 -1.26
N LEU A 8 -14.44 9.79 -0.24
CA LEU A 8 -13.11 9.22 -0.41
C LEU A 8 -13.15 7.86 -1.11
N LEU A 9 -13.98 6.94 -0.63
CA LEU A 9 -14.20 5.63 -1.26
C LEU A 9 -14.79 5.75 -2.66
N HIS A 10 -15.72 6.69 -2.86
CA HIS A 10 -16.26 6.96 -4.17
C HIS A 10 -15.17 7.39 -5.15
N GLY A 11 -14.26 8.28 -4.72
CA GLY A 11 -13.07 8.66 -5.48
C GLY A 11 -12.26 7.44 -5.92
N TYR A 12 -11.92 6.55 -4.98
CA TYR A 12 -11.22 5.30 -5.29
C TYR A 12 -11.97 4.43 -6.29
N SER A 13 -13.30 4.33 -6.16
CA SER A 13 -14.13 3.53 -7.07
C SER A 13 -14.13 4.04 -8.51
N ILE A 14 -13.84 5.32 -8.73
CA ILE A 14 -13.75 5.93 -10.06
C ILE A 14 -12.29 6.22 -10.47
N GLY A 15 -11.31 5.77 -9.69
CA GLY A 15 -9.89 5.85 -10.02
C GLY A 15 -9.20 7.16 -9.67
N ILE A 16 -9.80 8.00 -8.84
CA ILE A 16 -9.19 9.24 -8.34
C ILE A 16 -8.83 9.11 -6.86
N PHE A 17 -7.89 9.92 -6.39
CA PHE A 17 -7.43 9.91 -5.00
C PHE A 17 -7.15 11.33 -4.50
N PRO A 18 -7.32 11.60 -3.20
CA PRO A 18 -7.07 12.92 -2.63
C PRO A 18 -5.58 13.16 -2.39
N MET A 19 -5.15 14.41 -2.51
CA MET A 19 -3.86 14.90 -2.02
C MET A 19 -4.02 16.32 -1.48
N ALA A 20 -3.15 16.72 -0.56
CA ALA A 20 -2.93 18.13 -0.21
C ALA A 20 -1.53 18.54 -0.70
N GLU A 21 -1.29 19.84 -0.89
CA GLU A 21 0.04 20.31 -1.32
C GLU A 21 1.06 20.13 -0.20
N HIS A 22 0.67 20.48 1.03
CA HIS A 22 1.53 20.42 2.22
C HIS A 22 0.77 19.97 3.47
N ARG A 23 1.52 19.67 4.55
CA ARG A 23 0.96 19.20 5.84
C ARG A 23 -0.05 20.17 6.46
N ASP A 24 0.22 21.46 6.33
CA ASP A 24 -0.58 22.52 6.96
C ASP A 24 -1.58 23.14 5.98
N ASP A 25 -1.65 22.61 4.76
CA ASP A 25 -2.60 23.05 3.75
C ASP A 25 -3.99 22.48 4.05
N PRO A 26 -5.02 23.32 4.26
CA PRO A 26 -6.38 22.86 4.46
C PRO A 26 -7.04 22.41 3.15
N GLU A 27 -6.48 22.70 1.98
CA GLU A 27 -7.07 22.33 0.69
C GLU A 27 -6.69 20.91 0.28
N ILE A 28 -7.70 20.11 -0.05
CA ILE A 28 -7.53 18.76 -0.61
C ILE A 28 -8.06 18.77 -2.03
N PHE A 29 -7.24 18.32 -2.98
CA PHE A 29 -7.59 18.20 -4.38
C PHE A 29 -7.58 16.74 -4.83
N TRP A 30 -8.32 16.46 -5.91
CA TRP A 30 -8.43 15.14 -6.50
C TRP A 30 -7.47 14.97 -7.67
N VAL A 31 -6.81 13.83 -7.72
CA VAL A 31 -5.82 13.52 -8.74
C VAL A 31 -6.26 12.33 -9.59
N ASP A 32 -6.17 12.51 -10.90
CA ASP A 32 -6.31 11.48 -11.92
C ASP A 32 -5.12 11.59 -12.89
N PRO A 33 -4.01 10.86 -12.70
CA PRO A 33 -2.83 11.02 -13.54
C PRO A 33 -3.04 10.34 -14.90
N ARG A 34 -2.43 10.86 -15.97
CA ARG A 34 -2.50 10.24 -17.31
C ARG A 34 -1.81 8.87 -17.37
N ARG A 35 -0.89 8.67 -16.43
CA ARG A 35 -0.06 7.50 -16.26
C ARG A 35 -0.13 7.09 -14.80
N ARG A 36 -0.47 5.82 -14.54
CA ARG A 36 -0.73 5.31 -13.19
C ARG A 36 0.33 4.28 -12.81
N GLY A 37 0.93 4.45 -11.63
CA GLY A 37 1.81 3.45 -11.03
C GLY A 37 1.03 2.27 -10.46
N VAL A 38 1.45 1.06 -10.77
CA VAL A 38 0.86 -0.18 -10.21
C VAL A 38 1.96 -1.20 -9.92
N PHE A 39 1.74 -2.06 -8.93
CA PHE A 39 2.53 -3.28 -8.75
C PHE A 39 1.84 -4.47 -9.42
N PRO A 40 2.53 -5.18 -10.33
CA PRO A 40 2.13 -6.53 -10.70
C PRO A 40 2.20 -7.45 -9.47
N LEU A 41 1.13 -8.21 -9.22
CA LEU A 41 1.05 -9.11 -8.05
C LEU A 41 1.89 -10.38 -8.19
N ASP A 42 2.43 -10.62 -9.39
CA ASP A 42 3.33 -11.70 -9.79
C ASP A 42 4.75 -11.21 -10.12
N GLY A 43 4.98 -9.88 -10.14
CA GLY A 43 6.20 -9.27 -10.68
C GLY A 43 7.06 -8.48 -9.69
N PHE A 44 6.89 -8.69 -8.38
CA PHE A 44 7.70 -7.98 -7.38
C PHE A 44 9.17 -8.41 -7.42
N HIS A 45 10.11 -7.49 -7.55
CA HIS A 45 11.52 -7.81 -7.62
C HIS A 45 12.15 -7.92 -6.22
N ILE A 46 12.42 -9.15 -5.77
CA ILE A 46 13.22 -9.40 -4.55
C ILE A 46 14.70 -9.56 -4.92
N SER A 47 15.48 -8.51 -4.68
CA SER A 47 16.93 -8.58 -4.88
C SER A 47 17.60 -9.63 -3.97
N ARG A 48 18.78 -10.12 -4.35
CA ARG A 48 19.54 -11.10 -3.55
C ARG A 48 19.82 -10.62 -2.13
N SER A 49 20.13 -9.34 -1.95
CA SER A 49 20.39 -8.74 -0.64
C SER A 49 19.12 -8.64 0.22
N LEU A 50 17.98 -8.30 -0.40
CA LEU A 50 16.69 -8.27 0.28
C LEU A 50 16.27 -9.68 0.71
N ALA A 51 16.36 -10.67 -0.19
CA ALA A 51 16.06 -12.07 0.13
C ALA A 51 16.93 -12.58 1.30
N ARG A 52 18.23 -12.27 1.31
CA ARG A 52 19.12 -12.61 2.42
C ARG A 52 18.68 -11.97 3.73
N ARG A 53 18.26 -10.70 3.70
CA ARG A 53 17.76 -10.02 4.89
C ARG A 53 16.45 -10.61 5.39
N MET A 54 15.51 -10.86 4.49
CA MET A 54 14.23 -11.48 4.80
C MET A 54 14.42 -12.85 5.47
N ARG A 55 15.35 -13.69 4.97
CA ARG A 55 15.68 -15.01 5.56
C ARG A 55 16.37 -14.91 6.92
N ARG A 56 17.18 -13.87 7.17
CA ARG A 56 17.80 -13.66 8.49
C ARG A 56 16.76 -13.43 9.58
N GLY A 57 15.58 -12.93 9.23
CA GLY A 57 14.50 -12.67 10.17
C GLY A 57 14.86 -11.55 11.15
N GLY A 58 14.41 -11.69 12.40
CA GLY A 58 14.54 -10.65 13.42
C GLY A 58 13.54 -9.50 13.25
N TYR A 59 12.47 -9.73 12.51
CA TYR A 59 11.32 -8.84 12.41
C TYR A 59 10.04 -9.67 12.44
N ARG A 60 8.92 -9.01 12.73
CA ARG A 60 7.57 -9.57 12.72
C ARG A 60 6.70 -8.72 11.81
N ILE A 61 5.93 -9.39 10.97
CA ILE A 61 4.91 -8.75 10.14
C ILE A 61 3.61 -8.76 10.91
N ALA A 62 2.86 -7.67 10.83
CA ALA A 62 1.53 -7.56 11.41
C ALA A 62 0.59 -6.81 10.47
N ILE A 63 -0.71 -6.97 10.71
CA ILE A 63 -1.77 -6.27 10.01
C ILE A 63 -2.62 -5.58 11.06
N ASN A 64 -2.88 -4.29 10.85
CA ASN A 64 -3.82 -3.51 11.63
C ASN A 64 -3.49 -3.39 13.13
N GLU A 65 -2.26 -3.69 13.57
CA GLU A 65 -1.88 -3.55 14.99
C GLU A 65 -1.65 -2.09 15.40
N ASP A 66 -1.13 -1.26 14.50
CA ASP A 66 -0.90 0.17 14.75
C ASP A 66 -1.10 1.00 13.47
N PHE A 67 -2.33 1.05 12.97
CA PHE A 67 -2.67 1.80 11.76
C PHE A 67 -2.32 3.28 11.88
N ALA A 68 -2.62 3.90 13.02
CA ALA A 68 -2.30 5.31 13.26
C ALA A 68 -0.78 5.54 13.25
N GLY A 69 0.01 4.69 13.91
CA GLY A 69 1.46 4.77 13.90
C GLY A 69 2.07 4.59 12.51
N VAL A 70 1.45 3.79 11.63
CA VAL A 70 1.87 3.70 10.22
C VAL A 70 1.57 4.98 9.45
N VAL A 71 0.37 5.55 9.57
CA VAL A 71 0.02 6.82 8.93
C VAL A 71 0.94 7.94 9.42
N ASP A 72 1.18 8.02 10.73
CA ASP A 72 2.07 9.00 11.34
C ASP A 72 3.52 8.81 10.90
N GLY A 73 3.99 7.57 10.81
CA GLY A 73 5.31 7.23 10.25
C GLY A 73 5.46 7.63 8.78
N CYS A 74 4.39 7.52 7.97
CA CYS A 74 4.37 7.99 6.59
C CYS A 74 4.35 9.51 6.48
N ALA A 75 3.73 10.17 7.45
CA ALA A 75 3.69 11.62 7.52
C ALA A 75 5.03 12.20 8.02
N ASP A 76 5.85 11.44 8.75
CA ASP A 76 7.14 11.85 9.36
C ASP A 76 8.27 12.08 8.34
N ARG A 77 8.10 13.09 7.49
CA ARG A 77 9.05 13.58 6.49
C ARG A 77 8.91 15.10 6.32
N ALA A 78 9.97 15.74 5.83
CA ALA A 78 10.03 17.20 5.68
C ALA A 78 8.90 17.74 4.80
N GLU A 79 8.64 17.07 3.67
CA GLU A 79 7.53 17.36 2.76
C GLU A 79 6.54 16.21 2.78
N THR A 80 5.29 16.49 3.14
CA THR A 80 4.22 15.49 3.12
C THR A 80 2.90 16.14 2.71
N TRP A 81 2.10 15.38 1.98
CA TRP A 81 0.72 15.70 1.64
C TRP A 81 -0.27 15.22 2.72
N ILE A 82 0.20 14.44 3.71
CA ILE A 82 -0.66 13.90 4.78
C ILE A 82 -0.88 14.99 5.83
N ASN A 83 -1.92 15.79 5.64
CA ASN A 83 -2.41 16.76 6.61
C ASN A 83 -3.31 16.11 7.69
N SER A 84 -3.80 16.91 8.63
CA SER A 84 -4.65 16.44 9.73
C SER A 84 -6.00 15.89 9.26
N GLU A 85 -6.59 16.47 8.23
CA GLU A 85 -7.88 16.05 7.65
C GLU A 85 -7.74 14.70 6.93
N ILE A 86 -6.76 14.57 6.05
CA ILE A 86 -6.41 13.32 5.35
C ILE A 86 -6.15 12.21 6.37
N ARG A 87 -5.35 12.49 7.40
CA ARG A 87 -5.13 11.54 8.49
C ARG A 87 -6.45 11.10 9.11
N ALA A 88 -7.32 12.03 9.49
CA ALA A 88 -8.61 11.72 10.11
C ALA A 88 -9.50 10.85 9.21
N LEU A 89 -9.52 11.12 7.91
CA LEU A 89 -10.28 10.35 6.92
C LEU A 89 -9.79 8.89 6.84
N TYR A 90 -8.49 8.66 6.79
CA TYR A 90 -7.96 7.29 6.75
C TYR A 90 -8.14 6.54 8.07
N ILE A 91 -8.04 7.21 9.22
CA ILE A 91 -8.38 6.60 10.52
C ILE A 91 -9.85 6.15 10.52
N GLU A 92 -10.75 6.96 9.97
CA GLU A 92 -12.16 6.61 9.89
C GLU A 92 -12.42 5.46 8.92
N LEU A 93 -11.76 5.44 7.75
CA LEU A 93 -11.81 4.27 6.84
C LEU A 93 -11.26 2.99 7.49
N TYR A 94 -10.22 3.10 8.30
CA TYR A 94 -9.70 1.97 9.07
C TYR A 94 -10.74 1.43 10.06
N ARG A 95 -11.41 2.32 10.82
CA ARG A 95 -12.49 1.93 11.75
C ARG A 95 -13.66 1.25 11.04
N ARG A 96 -13.93 1.64 9.79
CA ARG A 96 -14.94 1.02 8.91
C ARG A 96 -14.48 -0.30 8.27
N GLY A 97 -13.24 -0.73 8.51
CA GLY A 97 -12.67 -1.95 7.95
C GLY A 97 -12.32 -1.85 6.46
N GLN A 98 -12.15 -0.64 5.95
CA GLN A 98 -11.87 -0.35 4.53
C GLN A 98 -10.43 0.10 4.29
N ALA A 99 -9.77 0.67 5.30
CA ALA A 99 -8.33 0.90 5.25
C ALA A 99 -7.59 -0.11 6.14
N HIS A 100 -6.39 -0.49 5.69
CA HIS A 100 -5.56 -1.46 6.36
C HIS A 100 -4.11 -1.00 6.38
N SER A 101 -3.40 -1.40 7.44
CA SER A 101 -1.97 -1.22 7.57
C SER A 101 -1.28 -2.58 7.55
N PHE A 102 -0.04 -2.58 7.06
CA PHE A 102 0.84 -3.73 6.99
C PHE A 102 2.18 -3.33 7.60
N GLU A 103 2.48 -3.86 8.78
CA GLU A 103 3.52 -3.36 9.67
C GLU A 103 4.76 -4.25 9.70
N VAL A 104 5.93 -3.63 9.93
CA VAL A 104 7.18 -4.32 10.22
C VAL A 104 7.68 -3.92 11.61
N TRP A 105 7.57 -4.86 12.53
CA TRP A 105 8.02 -4.73 13.91
C TRP A 105 9.39 -5.36 14.09
N GLN A 106 10.29 -4.66 14.78
CA GLN A 106 11.60 -5.20 15.14
C GLN A 106 12.04 -4.65 16.50
N ASP A 107 12.50 -5.53 17.39
CA ASP A 107 12.89 -5.22 18.77
C ASP A 107 11.82 -4.43 19.55
N GLY A 108 10.54 -4.79 19.34
CA GLY A 108 9.40 -4.13 19.98
C GLY A 108 9.01 -2.78 19.40
N ALA A 109 9.71 -2.28 18.37
CA ALA A 109 9.42 -1.01 17.72
C ALA A 109 8.76 -1.19 16.34
N LEU A 110 7.90 -0.25 15.96
CA LEU A 110 7.37 -0.14 14.61
C LEU A 110 8.43 0.52 13.70
N THR A 111 9.03 -0.28 12.82
CA THR A 111 10.23 0.09 12.05
C THR A 111 9.98 0.35 10.57
N GLY A 112 8.78 0.08 10.09
CA GLY A 112 8.31 0.40 8.76
C GLY A 112 6.91 -0.12 8.55
N GLY A 113 6.29 0.25 7.45
CA GLY A 113 4.97 -0.23 7.10
C GLY A 113 4.40 0.46 5.88
N VAL A 114 3.27 -0.04 5.43
CA VAL A 114 2.45 0.48 4.33
C VAL A 114 1.02 0.59 4.84
N TYR A 115 0.30 1.64 4.47
CA TYR A 115 -1.16 1.66 4.64
C TYR A 115 -1.85 1.87 3.30
N GLY A 116 -3.10 1.40 3.22
CA GLY A 116 -3.88 1.49 2.00
C GLY A 116 -5.35 1.23 2.20
N VAL A 117 -6.13 1.45 1.14
CA VAL A 117 -7.58 1.19 1.10
C VAL A 117 -7.85 -0.07 0.30
N ALA A 118 -8.74 -0.93 0.79
CA ALA A 118 -9.22 -2.11 0.09
C ALA A 118 -10.65 -1.88 -0.40
N LEU A 119 -10.88 -2.09 -1.70
CA LEU A 119 -12.22 -2.02 -2.30
C LEU A 119 -12.36 -3.09 -3.40
N GLY A 120 -13.28 -4.03 -3.20
CA GLY A 120 -13.37 -5.22 -4.05
C GLY A 120 -12.04 -5.98 -4.06
N GLY A 121 -11.53 -6.29 -5.25
CA GLY A 121 -10.20 -6.86 -5.49
C GLY A 121 -9.11 -5.82 -5.79
N ALA A 122 -9.31 -4.55 -5.47
CA ALA A 122 -8.31 -3.49 -5.59
C ALA A 122 -7.75 -3.09 -4.21
N PHE A 123 -6.45 -2.89 -4.13
CA PHE A 123 -5.78 -2.29 -2.99
C PHE A 123 -5.03 -1.04 -3.45
N PHE A 124 -5.34 0.10 -2.83
CA PHE A 124 -4.74 1.39 -3.11
C PHE A 124 -3.71 1.67 -2.01
N GLY A 125 -2.42 1.48 -2.32
CA GLY A 125 -1.35 1.73 -1.37
C GLY A 125 -1.08 3.22 -1.26
N GLU A 126 -1.42 3.83 -0.14
CA GLU A 126 -1.37 5.29 0.02
C GLU A 126 0.04 5.80 0.28
N SER A 127 0.71 5.17 1.23
CA SER A 127 2.06 5.55 1.59
C SER A 127 2.75 4.46 2.38
N MET A 128 4.06 4.62 2.49
CA MET A 128 4.91 3.75 3.27
C MET A 128 6.02 4.55 3.94
N PHE A 129 6.63 3.95 4.97
CA PHE A 129 7.78 4.52 5.64
C PHE A 129 8.76 3.43 6.08
N SER A 130 9.99 3.85 6.37
CA SER A 130 11.07 2.96 6.81
C SER A 130 11.96 3.69 7.81
N ARG A 131 12.01 3.20 9.04
CA ARG A 131 12.93 3.66 10.11
C ARG A 131 14.14 2.75 10.26
N ARG A 132 14.08 1.53 9.74
CA ARG A 132 15.23 0.61 9.62
C ARG A 132 15.50 0.26 8.16
N THR A 133 16.72 -0.15 7.88
CA THR A 133 17.15 -0.48 6.53
C THR A 133 16.27 -1.62 5.96
N ASP A 134 15.72 -1.38 4.76
CA ASP A 134 14.83 -2.27 4.02
C ASP A 134 13.48 -2.62 4.70
N ALA A 135 13.08 -1.96 5.80
CA ALA A 135 11.81 -2.27 6.46
C ALA A 135 10.61 -2.06 5.51
N SER A 136 10.55 -0.95 4.77
CA SER A 136 9.49 -0.73 3.78
C SER A 136 9.52 -1.74 2.62
N LYS A 137 10.70 -2.17 2.17
CA LYS A 137 10.84 -3.18 1.12
C LYS A 137 10.37 -4.55 1.59
N ILE A 138 10.67 -4.91 2.84
CA ILE A 138 10.16 -6.12 3.49
C ILE A 138 8.63 -6.04 3.57
N ALA A 139 8.08 -4.90 4.02
CA ALA A 139 6.64 -4.68 4.07
C ALA A 139 5.99 -4.90 2.70
N LEU A 140 6.52 -4.28 1.63
CA LEU A 140 6.02 -4.43 0.27
C LEU A 140 6.13 -5.87 -0.26
N ALA A 141 7.25 -6.56 -0.01
CA ALA A 141 7.44 -7.94 -0.47
C ALA A 141 6.38 -8.88 0.12
N HIS A 142 6.13 -8.75 1.43
CA HIS A 142 5.07 -9.51 2.10
C HIS A 142 3.67 -9.06 1.67
N LEU A 143 3.45 -7.75 1.50
CA LEU A 143 2.16 -7.20 1.09
C LEU A 143 1.75 -7.67 -0.31
N VAL A 144 2.66 -7.69 -1.28
CA VAL A 144 2.35 -8.17 -2.64
C VAL A 144 1.94 -9.65 -2.62
N ASP A 145 2.68 -10.50 -1.90
CA ASP A 145 2.32 -11.91 -1.71
C ASP A 145 0.95 -12.05 -1.04
N HIS A 146 0.72 -11.26 0.00
CA HIS A 146 -0.52 -11.25 0.78
C HIS A 146 -1.73 -10.84 -0.06
N LEU A 147 -1.61 -9.79 -0.87
CA LEU A 147 -2.65 -9.32 -1.77
C LEU A 147 -2.97 -10.37 -2.84
N SER A 148 -1.94 -10.95 -3.47
CA SER A 148 -2.10 -12.02 -4.47
C SER A 148 -2.90 -13.20 -3.89
N ARG A 149 -2.53 -13.66 -2.70
CA ARG A 149 -3.23 -14.76 -2.00
C ARG A 149 -4.62 -14.38 -1.47
N GLY A 150 -4.85 -13.10 -1.20
CA GLY A 150 -6.13 -12.57 -0.74
C GLY A 150 -7.16 -12.36 -1.86
N GLY A 151 -6.83 -12.68 -3.11
CA GLY A 151 -7.72 -12.52 -4.27
C GLY A 151 -7.75 -11.11 -4.85
N PHE A 152 -6.79 -10.25 -4.48
CA PHE A 152 -6.64 -8.95 -5.12
C PHE A 152 -6.06 -9.13 -6.52
N THR A 153 -6.38 -8.21 -7.42
CA THR A 153 -5.91 -8.21 -8.82
C THR A 153 -5.36 -6.86 -9.26
N LEU A 154 -5.50 -5.84 -8.43
CA LEU A 154 -4.95 -4.51 -8.67
C LEU A 154 -4.31 -4.00 -7.39
N PHE A 155 -3.01 -3.72 -7.45
CA PHE A 155 -2.29 -2.96 -6.42
C PHE A 155 -1.88 -1.62 -7.03
N ASP A 156 -2.63 -0.57 -6.70
CA ASP A 156 -2.39 0.80 -7.13
C ASP A 156 -1.35 1.47 -6.23
N THR A 157 -0.37 2.14 -6.84
CA THR A 157 0.65 2.94 -6.15
C THR A 157 0.58 4.41 -6.54
N GLN A 158 -0.50 4.82 -7.21
CA GLN A 158 -0.77 6.14 -7.75
C GLN A 158 0.27 6.61 -8.79
N PHE A 159 1.48 6.89 -8.34
CA PHE A 159 2.63 7.30 -9.15
C PHE A 159 3.72 6.23 -9.15
N LEU A 160 4.48 6.17 -10.24
CA LEU A 160 5.73 5.42 -10.26
C LEU A 160 6.85 6.30 -9.73
N THR A 161 7.66 5.76 -8.81
CA THR A 161 8.91 6.37 -8.37
C THR A 161 10.07 5.45 -8.71
N GLU A 162 11.30 5.97 -8.78
CA GLU A 162 12.49 5.14 -9.00
C GLU A 162 12.61 4.01 -7.96
N HIS A 163 12.27 4.32 -6.71
CA HIS A 163 12.25 3.33 -5.63
C HIS A 163 11.27 2.19 -5.91
N LEU A 164 10.02 2.50 -6.28
CA LEU A 164 9.01 1.50 -6.61
C LEU A 164 9.36 0.72 -7.88
N ALA A 165 9.88 1.41 -8.90
CA ALA A 165 10.32 0.79 -10.15
C ALA A 165 11.42 -0.25 -9.91
N SER A 166 12.38 0.05 -9.01
CA SER A 166 13.43 -0.91 -8.62
C SER A 166 12.91 -2.18 -7.94
N LEU A 167 11.65 -2.16 -7.48
CA LEU A 167 10.94 -3.28 -6.85
C LEU A 167 9.95 -3.95 -7.81
N GLY A 168 9.91 -3.55 -9.09
CA GLY A 168 9.03 -4.14 -10.11
C GLY A 168 7.70 -3.42 -10.33
N ALA A 169 7.47 -2.25 -9.70
CA ALA A 169 6.33 -1.42 -10.08
C ALA A 169 6.48 -0.92 -11.52
N VAL A 170 5.36 -0.77 -12.21
CA VAL A 170 5.29 -0.31 -13.59
C VAL A 170 4.30 0.83 -13.72
N GLU A 171 4.38 1.54 -14.85
CA GLU A 171 3.45 2.60 -15.16
C GLU A 171 2.58 2.23 -16.37
N ILE A 172 1.25 2.31 -16.20
CA ILE A 172 0.25 2.00 -17.23
C ILE A 172 -0.51 3.26 -17.66
N SER A 173 -1.16 3.23 -18.82
CA SER A 173 -2.02 4.34 -19.23
C SER A 173 -3.27 4.42 -18.35
N ARG A 174 -3.81 5.62 -18.16
CA ARG A 174 -5.07 5.83 -17.44
C ARG A 174 -6.19 4.91 -17.95
N ALA A 175 -6.34 4.78 -19.27
CA ALA A 175 -7.35 3.91 -19.87
C ALA A 175 -7.16 2.43 -19.47
N GLU A 176 -5.93 1.93 -19.44
CA GLU A 176 -5.65 0.58 -18.97
C GLU A 176 -5.91 0.42 -17.47
N TYR A 177 -5.57 1.44 -16.67
CA TYR A 177 -5.87 1.45 -15.24
C TYR A 177 -7.36 1.32 -14.94
N HIS A 178 -8.22 2.17 -15.54
CA HIS A 178 -9.67 2.07 -15.32
C HIS A 178 -10.22 0.71 -15.75
N ARG A 179 -9.73 0.13 -16.86
CA ARG A 179 -10.13 -1.23 -17.26
C ARG A 179 -9.77 -2.30 -16.23
N ARG A 180 -8.66 -2.15 -15.51
CA ARG A 180 -8.25 -3.06 -14.44
C ARG A 180 -9.05 -2.80 -13.17
N LEU A 181 -9.26 -1.53 -12.82
CA LEU A 181 -10.05 -1.10 -11.68
C LEU A 181 -11.49 -1.63 -11.78
N ASP A 182 -12.16 -1.43 -12.91
CA ASP A 182 -13.54 -1.91 -13.14
C ASP A 182 -13.68 -3.43 -12.96
N ARG A 183 -12.63 -4.18 -13.32
CA ARG A 183 -12.57 -5.64 -13.13
C ARG A 183 -12.27 -6.00 -11.68
N ALA A 184 -11.36 -5.28 -11.03
CA ALA A 184 -10.99 -5.50 -9.64
C ALA A 184 -12.17 -5.22 -8.69
N LEU A 185 -12.92 -4.13 -8.90
CA LEU A 185 -14.07 -3.76 -8.06
C LEU A 185 -15.20 -4.80 -8.06
N LYS A 186 -15.30 -5.63 -9.11
CA LYS A 186 -16.30 -6.71 -9.22
C LYS A 186 -15.86 -8.01 -8.54
N GLN A 187 -14.62 -8.10 -8.09
CA GLN A 187 -14.07 -9.29 -7.45
C GLN A 187 -14.22 -9.22 -5.93
N LYS A 188 -14.33 -10.40 -5.31
CA LYS A 188 -14.28 -10.56 -3.86
C LYS A 188 -12.84 -10.89 -3.47
N ALA A 189 -12.21 -9.98 -2.73
CA ALA A 189 -10.94 -10.21 -2.08
C ALA A 189 -11.09 -10.00 -0.57
N SER A 190 -10.12 -10.51 0.21
CA SER A 190 -10.13 -10.36 1.67
C SER A 190 -8.74 -9.99 2.15
N PHE A 191 -8.57 -8.75 2.60
CA PHE A 191 -7.29 -8.31 3.17
C PHE A 191 -6.96 -9.04 4.47
N LEU A 192 -7.94 -9.42 5.28
CA LEU A 192 -7.70 -10.09 6.57
C LEU A 192 -7.64 -11.62 6.48
N ARG A 193 -7.70 -12.19 5.26
CA ARG A 193 -7.66 -13.64 5.00
C ARG A 193 -6.92 -13.83 3.68
N PRO A 194 -5.59 -13.88 3.72
CA PRO A 194 -4.88 -15.08 4.16
C PRO A 194 -4.06 -14.86 5.45
N GLU A 195 -3.55 -15.95 6.02
CA GLU A 195 -2.49 -15.83 7.04
C GLU A 195 -1.21 -15.26 6.43
N ILE A 196 -0.55 -14.40 7.21
CA ILE A 196 0.73 -13.80 6.86
C ILE A 196 1.74 -14.91 6.59
N ALA A 197 2.31 -14.89 5.40
CA ALA A 197 3.33 -15.84 4.99
C ALA A 197 4.63 -15.66 5.79
N SER A 198 5.35 -16.75 6.00
CA SER A 198 6.75 -16.67 6.39
C SER A 198 7.58 -16.05 5.27
N ALA A 199 8.71 -15.44 5.64
CA ALA A 199 9.66 -14.87 4.69
C ALA A 199 10.13 -15.89 3.63
N GLN A 200 10.26 -17.16 4.02
CA GLN A 200 10.69 -18.22 3.11
C GLN A 200 9.64 -18.54 2.05
N GLU A 201 8.36 -18.61 2.43
CA GLU A 201 7.25 -18.83 1.49
C GLU A 201 7.12 -17.68 0.49
N VAL A 202 7.23 -16.43 0.96
CA VAL A 202 7.20 -15.24 0.08
C VAL A 202 8.31 -15.32 -0.97
N ILE A 203 9.55 -15.59 -0.54
CA ILE A 203 10.70 -15.69 -1.46
C ILE A 203 10.51 -16.84 -2.45
N GLN A 204 10.01 -17.99 -1.99
CA GLN A 204 9.79 -19.16 -2.84
C GLN A 204 8.74 -18.87 -3.92
N ARG A 205 7.58 -18.32 -3.55
CA ARG A 205 6.52 -17.97 -4.52
C ARG A 205 6.99 -16.90 -5.49
N ASN A 206 7.71 -15.89 -5.01
CA ASN A 206 8.26 -14.84 -5.86
C ASN A 206 9.18 -15.40 -6.96
N THR A 207 10.00 -16.40 -6.63
CA THR A 207 10.90 -17.07 -7.58
C THR A 207 10.14 -17.97 -8.57
N GLN A 208 8.95 -18.48 -8.21
CA GLN A 208 8.13 -19.32 -9.09
C GLN A 208 7.28 -18.51 -10.07
N MET A 209 6.98 -17.26 -9.74
CA MET A 209 6.17 -16.34 -10.55
C MET A 209 7.01 -15.43 -11.47
N SER A 210 8.32 -15.28 -11.19
CA SER A 210 9.28 -14.53 -12.00
C SER A 210 9.90 -15.40 -13.10
#